data_AF-A0A832M1U4-F1
#
_entry.id   AF-A0A832M1U4-F1
#
_cell.length_a   1.000
_cell.length_b   1.000
_cell.length_c   1.000
_cell.angle_alpha   90.00
_cell.angle_beta   90.00
_cell.angle_gamma   90.00
#
_symmetry.space_group_name_H-M   'P 1'
#
loop_
_entity.id
_entity.type
_entity.pdbx_description
1 polymer ?
#
loop_
_entity_poly.entity_id
_entity_poly.type
_entity_poly.pdbx_seq_one_letter_code
_entity_poly.pdbx_strand_id
1 'polypeptide(L)'
;MPSPYDYLYGLFHSESVEWNWAGYSNLEFDELVSRAFELEGSDYAEAMRLYAVAQRILYEEGVAVNLWDEVRPFIVSGRVEVPEDALNPMYMYVIRFELVKVRG
;
A
#
# COMPACT_ATOMS: atom_id res chain seq x y z
N MET A 1 -1.88 -2.74 10.12
CA MET A 1 -1.57 -3.51 8.89
C MET A 1 -1.75 -2.54 7.75
N PRO A 2 -0.80 -2.38 6.81
CA PRO A 2 -1.00 -1.48 5.69
C PRO A 2 -2.31 -1.80 4.96
N SER A 3 -3.06 -0.75 4.63
CA SER A 3 -4.39 -0.78 4.02
C SER A 3 -4.38 0.06 2.74
N PRO A 4 -5.28 -0.19 1.76
CA PRO A 4 -5.53 0.74 0.66
C PRO A 4 -5.73 2.20 1.11
N TYR A 5 -6.27 2.41 2.31
CA TYR A 5 -6.41 3.73 2.93
C TYR A 5 -5.08 4.50 2.97
N ASP A 6 -3.99 3.87 3.41
CA ASP A 6 -2.71 4.56 3.63
C ASP A 6 -2.21 5.22 2.33
N TYR A 7 -2.36 4.52 1.20
CA TYR A 7 -1.98 5.02 -0.12
C TYR A 7 -2.96 6.04 -0.68
N LEU A 8 -4.27 5.72 -0.67
CA LEU A 8 -5.30 6.57 -1.27
C LEU A 8 -5.48 7.87 -0.48
N TYR A 9 -5.50 7.78 0.85
CA TYR A 9 -5.53 8.95 1.71
C TYR A 9 -4.24 9.77 1.54
N GLY A 10 -3.09 9.12 1.73
CA GLY A 10 -1.78 9.79 1.73
C GLY A 10 -1.51 10.57 0.44
N LEU A 11 -1.75 10.00 -0.74
CA LEU A 11 -1.34 10.63 -1.99
C LEU A 11 -2.43 11.45 -2.68
N PHE A 12 -3.70 11.26 -2.33
CA PHE A 12 -4.80 11.81 -3.14
C PHE A 12 -5.92 12.45 -2.32
N HIS A 13 -6.07 12.15 -1.03
CA HIS A 13 -7.15 12.77 -0.25
C HIS A 13 -6.87 14.26 -0.04
N SER A 14 -7.93 15.08 -0.09
CA SER A 14 -7.77 16.54 -0.05
C SER A 14 -7.19 17.06 1.28
N GLU A 15 -7.40 16.33 2.37
CA GLU A 15 -6.81 16.62 3.69
C GLU A 15 -5.33 16.21 3.82
N SER A 16 -4.77 15.47 2.86
CA SER A 16 -3.36 15.06 2.89
C SER A 16 -2.44 16.14 2.30
N VAL A 17 -2.27 17.24 3.03
CA VAL A 17 -1.58 18.44 2.54
C VAL A 17 -0.10 18.18 2.20
N GLU A 18 0.60 17.37 2.98
CA GLU A 18 2.04 17.16 2.82
C GLU A 18 2.40 16.22 1.65
N TRP A 19 1.49 15.31 1.29
CA TRP A 19 1.80 14.17 0.41
C TRP A 19 0.95 14.14 -0.87
N ASN A 20 -0.14 14.89 -0.94
CA ASN A 20 -0.91 15.08 -2.16
C ASN A 20 -0.20 16.04 -3.12
N TRP A 21 0.82 15.53 -3.81
CA TRP A 21 1.64 16.32 -4.74
C TRP A 21 0.93 16.70 -6.03
N ALA A 22 -0.17 16.03 -6.35
CA ALA A 22 -1.04 16.41 -7.47
C ALA A 22 -1.92 17.63 -7.13
N GLY A 23 -2.05 18.00 -5.84
CA GLY A 23 -3.02 18.99 -5.40
C GLY A 23 -4.46 18.57 -5.70
N TYR A 24 -4.71 17.25 -5.74
CA TYR A 24 -6.00 16.69 -6.12
C TYR A 24 -7.05 16.96 -5.04
N SER A 25 -8.27 17.30 -5.45
CA SER A 25 -9.37 17.55 -4.52
C SER A 25 -10.68 17.13 -5.16
N ASN A 26 -11.30 16.11 -4.60
CA ASN A 26 -12.57 15.58 -5.06
C ASN A 26 -13.34 15.01 -3.87
N LEU A 27 -14.47 15.63 -3.54
CA LEU A 27 -15.28 15.27 -2.37
C LEU A 27 -15.82 13.84 -2.45
N GLU A 28 -16.22 13.38 -3.64
CA GLU A 28 -16.73 12.01 -3.82
C GLU A 28 -15.63 10.99 -3.54
N PHE A 29 -14.42 11.24 -4.06
CA PHE A 29 -13.26 10.41 -3.77
C PHE A 29 -12.95 10.36 -2.26
N ASP A 30 -12.92 11.53 -1.61
CA ASP A 30 -12.62 11.65 -0.18
C ASP A 30 -13.63 10.88 0.70
N GLU A 31 -14.93 11.02 0.40
CA GLU A 31 -16.01 10.32 1.09
C GLU A 31 -15.92 8.79 0.90
N LEU A 32 -15.61 8.33 -0.31
CA LEU A 32 -15.44 6.90 -0.59
C LEU A 32 -14.28 6.30 0.21
N VAL A 33 -13.13 6.98 0.25
CA VAL A 33 -11.93 6.52 0.98
C VAL A 33 -12.20 6.51 2.49
N SER A 34 -12.81 7.56 3.01
CA SER A 34 -13.17 7.68 4.44
C SER A 34 -14.17 6.60 4.85
N ARG A 35 -15.22 6.39 4.05
CA ARG A 35 -16.24 5.37 4.33
C ARG A 35 -15.68 3.96 4.25
N ALA A 36 -14.82 3.69 3.28
CA ALA A 36 -14.16 2.40 3.17
C ALA A 36 -13.35 2.09 4.44
N PHE A 37 -12.62 3.08 4.97
CA PHE A 37 -11.83 2.94 6.19
C PHE A 37 -12.67 2.62 7.42
N GLU A 38 -13.82 3.29 7.59
CA GLU A 38 -14.77 2.98 8.67
C GLU A 38 -15.26 1.53 8.63
N LEU A 39 -15.41 0.97 7.42
CA LEU A 39 -15.93 -0.36 7.20
C LEU A 39 -14.86 -1.45 7.26
N GLU A 40 -13.57 -1.16 7.13
CA GLU A 40 -12.50 -2.17 7.05
C GLU A 40 -12.54 -3.21 8.17
N GLY A 41 -12.85 -2.78 9.40
CA GLY A 41 -12.91 -3.64 10.56
C GLY A 41 -14.22 -4.42 10.75
N SER A 42 -15.29 -4.05 10.04
CA SER A 42 -16.65 -4.56 10.28
C SER A 42 -17.31 -5.19 9.05
N ASP A 43 -17.05 -4.64 7.86
CA ASP A 43 -17.47 -5.17 6.56
C ASP A 43 -16.33 -4.98 5.54
N TYR A 44 -15.38 -5.91 5.59
CA TYR A 44 -14.20 -5.88 4.74
C TYR A 44 -14.53 -5.96 3.24
N ALA A 45 -15.57 -6.72 2.87
CA ALA A 45 -15.95 -6.88 1.47
C ALA A 45 -16.48 -5.56 0.88
N GLU A 46 -17.32 -4.85 1.63
CA GLU A 46 -17.81 -3.55 1.21
C GLU A 46 -16.69 -2.49 1.21
N ALA A 47 -15.80 -2.50 2.21
CA ALA A 47 -14.63 -1.62 2.23
C ALA A 47 -13.78 -1.79 0.95
N MET A 48 -13.47 -3.03 0.55
CA MET A 48 -12.71 -3.31 -0.67
C MET A 48 -13.46 -2.85 -1.94
N ARG A 49 -14.78 -2.98 -1.97
CA ARG A 49 -15.60 -2.48 -3.07
C ARG A 49 -15.49 -0.95 -3.19
N LEU A 50 -15.59 -0.23 -2.07
CA LEU A 50 -15.50 1.23 -2.04
C LEU A 50 -14.11 1.72 -2.46
N TYR A 51 -13.03 1.11 -1.96
CA TYR A 51 -11.67 1.44 -2.42
C TYR A 51 -11.48 1.21 -3.92
N ALA A 52 -12.07 0.16 -4.48
CA ALA A 52 -12.00 -0.09 -5.92
C ALA A 52 -12.74 0.98 -6.73
N VAL A 53 -13.86 1.52 -6.22
CA VAL A 53 -14.57 2.65 -6.85
C VAL A 53 -13.73 3.92 -6.76
N ALA A 54 -13.16 4.24 -5.59
CA ALA A 54 -12.28 5.40 -5.43
C ALA A 54 -11.06 5.36 -6.38
N GLN A 55 -10.42 4.19 -6.51
CA GLN A 55 -9.31 4.00 -7.46
C GLN A 55 -9.72 4.21 -8.92
N ARG A 56 -10.97 3.83 -9.27
CA ARG A 56 -11.47 4.04 -10.63
C ARG A 56 -11.61 5.52 -10.97
N ILE A 57 -12.06 6.34 -10.02
CA ILE A 57 -12.12 7.81 -10.18
C ILE A 57 -10.73 8.35 -10.52
N LEU A 58 -9.71 8.02 -9.72
CA LEU A 58 -8.32 8.47 -9.97
C LEU A 58 -7.80 8.05 -11.35
N TYR A 59 -8.12 6.82 -11.77
CA TYR A 59 -7.73 6.29 -13.07
C TYR A 59 -8.42 7.02 -14.23
N GLU A 60 -9.73 7.24 -14.14
CA GLU A 60 -10.51 7.89 -15.20
C GLU A 60 -10.17 9.38 -15.33
N GLU A 61 -9.85 10.04 -14.21
CA GLU A 61 -9.45 11.45 -14.20
C GLU A 61 -7.96 11.67 -14.52
N GLY A 62 -7.15 10.61 -14.52
CA GLY A 62 -5.74 10.68 -14.89
C GLY A 62 -4.87 11.47 -13.91
N VAL A 63 -5.21 11.45 -12.62
CA VAL A 63 -4.56 12.23 -11.55
C VAL A 63 -3.09 11.86 -11.36
N ALA A 64 -2.74 10.60 -11.61
CA ALA A 64 -1.38 10.11 -11.55
C ALA A 64 -1.11 9.09 -12.67
N VAL A 65 0.14 9.03 -13.11
CA VAL A 65 0.64 7.99 -14.02
C VAL A 65 1.31 6.91 -13.17
N ASN A 66 0.57 5.85 -12.87
CA ASN A 66 1.08 4.70 -12.13
C ASN A 66 2.02 3.87 -13.02
N LEU A 67 3.31 3.82 -12.67
CA LEU A 67 4.34 3.21 -13.52
C LEU A 67 4.47 1.70 -13.28
N TRP A 68 4.65 1.28 -12.02
CA TRP A 68 4.71 -0.13 -11.60
C TRP A 68 4.65 -0.24 -10.07
N ASP A 69 4.27 -1.41 -9.55
CA ASP A 69 4.51 -1.81 -8.16
C ASP A 69 5.92 -2.40 -8.05
N GLU A 70 6.76 -1.83 -7.18
CA GLU A 70 8.17 -2.19 -7.10
C GLU A 70 8.40 -3.65 -6.67
N VAL A 71 9.00 -4.44 -7.55
CA VAL A 71 9.55 -5.76 -7.21
C VAL A 71 11.07 -5.64 -7.10
N ARG A 72 11.60 -5.70 -5.88
CA ARG A 72 13.05 -5.56 -5.63
C ARG A 72 13.70 -6.92 -5.35
N PRO A 73 14.57 -7.44 -6.23
CA PRO A 73 15.32 -8.67 -5.95
C PRO A 73 16.44 -8.42 -4.95
N PHE A 74 16.64 -9.36 -4.02
CA PHE A 74 17.76 -9.36 -3.06
C PHE A 74 18.84 -10.35 -3.49
N ILE A 75 20.11 -9.90 -3.42
CA ILE A 75 21.26 -10.79 -3.57
C ILE A 75 21.75 -11.18 -2.19
N VAL A 76 21.74 -12.47 -1.90
CA VAL A 76 22.18 -13.02 -0.62
C VAL A 76 23.41 -13.90 -0.86
N SER A 77 24.37 -13.86 0.07
CA SER A 77 25.53 -14.75 0.03
C SER A 77 25.09 -16.21 0.03
N GLY A 78 25.74 -17.06 -0.79
CA GLY A 78 25.47 -18.51 -0.80
C GLY A 78 25.76 -19.22 0.53
N ARG A 79 26.44 -18.54 1.47
CA ARG A 79 26.66 -18.99 2.85
C ARG A 79 25.48 -18.71 3.78
N VAL A 80 24.46 -18.01 3.32
CA VAL A 80 23.34 -17.56 4.13
C VAL A 80 22.06 -18.13 3.56
N GLU A 81 21.24 -18.70 4.43
CA GLU A 81 19.89 -19.12 4.13
C GLU A 81 18.92 -18.15 4.79
N VAL A 82 18.07 -17.53 3.97
CA VAL A 82 17.02 -16.61 4.39
C VAL A 82 15.70 -17.31 4.07
N PRO A 83 15.05 -17.95 5.06
CA PRO A 83 13.75 -18.56 4.83
C PRO A 83 12.68 -17.49 4.59
N GLU A 84 11.58 -17.86 3.96
CA GLU A 84 10.52 -16.92 3.55
C GLU A 84 9.90 -16.18 4.75
N ASP A 85 9.78 -16.85 5.90
CA ASP A 85 9.33 -16.23 7.14
C ASP A 85 10.33 -15.19 7.67
N ALA A 86 11.61 -15.24 7.32
CA ALA A 86 12.54 -14.19 7.67
C ALA A 86 12.27 -12.87 6.92
N LEU A 87 11.48 -12.90 5.84
CA LEU A 87 11.10 -11.73 5.06
C LEU A 87 9.78 -11.15 5.57
N ASN A 88 9.70 -9.83 5.69
CA ASN A 88 8.45 -9.14 5.97
C ASN A 88 7.77 -8.72 4.66
N PRO A 89 6.64 -9.34 4.26
CA PRO A 89 5.97 -8.98 3.01
C PRO A 89 5.41 -7.55 3.02
N MET A 90 5.21 -6.95 4.19
CA MET A 90 4.72 -5.57 4.34
C MET A 90 5.84 -4.52 4.31
N TYR A 91 7.09 -4.94 4.47
CA TYR A 91 8.24 -4.04 4.49
C TYR A 91 9.40 -4.66 3.73
N MET A 92 9.68 -4.13 2.55
CA MET A 92 10.68 -4.68 1.63
C MET A 92 12.10 -4.76 2.21
N TYR A 93 12.40 -4.10 3.34
CA TYR A 93 13.75 -4.02 3.91
C TYR A 93 13.92 -4.73 5.26
N VAL A 94 12.85 -5.34 5.79
CA VAL A 94 12.91 -5.95 7.13
C VAL A 94 13.18 -7.44 6.99
N ILE A 95 14.43 -7.83 7.28
CA ILE A 95 14.85 -9.22 7.46
C ILE A 95 14.90 -9.51 8.95
N ARG A 96 14.18 -10.54 9.39
CA ARG A 96 14.23 -11.08 10.75
C ARG A 96 15.50 -11.92 10.91
N PHE A 97 16.59 -11.28 11.33
CA PHE A 97 17.91 -11.91 11.45
C PHE A 97 17.93 -13.12 12.39
N GLU A 98 17.02 -13.18 13.36
CA GLU A 98 16.85 -14.31 14.27
C GLU A 98 16.39 -15.60 13.55
N LEU A 99 15.86 -15.51 12.33
CA LEU A 99 15.43 -16.65 11.50
C LEU A 99 16.45 -17.00 10.42
N VAL A 100 17.45 -16.16 10.19
CA VAL A 100 18.49 -16.35 9.18
C VAL A 100 19.52 -17.38 9.67
N LYS A 101 19.97 -18.27 8.77
CA LYS A 101 20.95 -19.31 9.08
C LYS A 101 22.24 -19.14 8.28
N VAL A 102 23.37 -19.45 8.90
CA VAL A 102 24.68 -19.52 8.23
C VAL A 102 25.01 -20.97 7.92
N ARG A 103 25.32 -21.26 6.66
CA ARG A 103 25.82 -22.55 6.19
C ARG A 103 27.33 -22.60 6.44
N GLY A 104 27.76 -23.64 7.15
CA GLY A 104 29.18 -23.96 7.38
C GLY A 104 29.86 -24.52 6.14
#